data_AF-A0AAV2ZAE5-F1
#
_entry.id   AF-A0AAV2ZAE5-F1
#
_cell.length_a   1.000
_cell.length_b   1.000
_cell.length_c   1.000
_cell.angle_alpha   90.00
_cell.angle_beta   90.00
_cell.angle_gamma   90.00
#
_symmetry.space_group_name_H-M   'P 1'
#
loop_
_entity.id
_entity.type
_entity.pdbx_description
1 polymer ?
#
loop_
_entity_poly.entity_id
_entity_poly.type
_entity_poly.pdbx_seq_one_letter_code
_entity_poly.pdbx_strand_id
1 'polypeptide(L)'
;QQVPRTPAWSLTELHQDGARVPEADSVLTTDKLRELAELCHLHIDEARLPGMLRDVESIIQCTKTIQAVTVDENIDDLYAKDDGESGSAPLREDVVTEGNCPEAILANAAEKVGYYFKVPKVLQD
;
A
#
# COMPACT_ATOMS: atom_id res chain seq x y z
N GLN A 1 15.47 -12.90 -45.06
CA GLN A 1 16.02 -12.25 -43.85
C GLN A 1 15.35 -12.87 -42.64
N GLN A 2 16.12 -13.39 -41.70
CA GLN A 2 15.60 -14.09 -40.52
C GLN A 2 15.32 -13.03 -39.44
N VAL A 3 14.04 -12.87 -39.08
CA VAL A 3 13.63 -11.95 -38.00
C VAL A 3 14.31 -12.42 -36.71
N PRO A 4 14.95 -11.54 -35.93
CA PRO A 4 15.55 -11.93 -34.66
C PRO A 4 14.47 -12.54 -33.76
N ARG A 5 14.74 -13.75 -33.23
CA ARG A 5 13.80 -14.50 -32.39
C ARG A 5 13.59 -13.88 -31.01
N THR A 6 14.46 -12.96 -30.62
CA THR A 6 14.34 -12.17 -29.41
C THR A 6 14.07 -10.71 -29.79
N PRO A 7 12.98 -10.10 -29.29
CA PRO A 7 12.78 -8.67 -29.46
C PRO A 7 13.92 -7.91 -28.74
N ALA A 8 14.33 -6.76 -29.29
CA ALA A 8 15.43 -5.95 -28.73
C ALA A 8 15.15 -5.38 -27.32
N TRP A 9 13.93 -5.58 -26.80
CA TRP A 9 13.48 -5.12 -25.50
C TRP A 9 12.63 -6.22 -24.85
N SER A 10 13.26 -7.24 -24.29
CA SER A 10 12.52 -8.17 -23.44
C SER A 10 12.31 -7.54 -22.06
N LEU A 11 11.07 -7.54 -21.57
CA LEU A 11 10.71 -7.01 -20.25
C LEU A 11 11.51 -7.72 -19.13
N THR A 12 11.82 -8.99 -19.35
CA THR A 12 12.62 -9.83 -18.46
C THR A 12 14.07 -9.36 -18.37
N GLU A 13 14.70 -8.97 -19.47
CA GLU A 13 16.08 -8.44 -19.45
C GLU A 13 16.14 -7.09 -18.76
N LEU A 14 15.14 -6.22 -18.97
CA LEU A 14 15.05 -4.92 -18.28
C LEU A 14 14.94 -5.09 -16.75
N HIS A 15 14.14 -6.06 -16.29
CA HIS A 15 14.03 -6.39 -14.86
C HIS A 15 15.31 -7.03 -14.30
N GLN A 16 16.03 -7.86 -15.07
CA GLN A 16 17.28 -8.49 -14.64
C GLN A 16 18.43 -7.49 -14.50
N ASP A 17 18.48 -6.48 -15.36
CA ASP A 17 19.50 -5.42 -15.29
C ASP A 17 19.28 -4.53 -14.05
N GLY A 18 18.03 -4.23 -13.70
CA GLY A 18 17.66 -3.54 -12.46
C GLY A 18 17.80 -4.38 -11.17
N ALA A 19 17.82 -5.72 -11.28
CA ALA A 19 17.96 -6.62 -10.13
C ALA A 19 19.41 -6.74 -9.62
N ARG A 20 20.40 -6.24 -10.38
CA ARG A 20 21.82 -6.32 -10.00
C ARG A 20 22.20 -5.14 -9.11
N VAL A 21 21.75 -5.19 -7.86
CA VAL A 21 21.92 -4.09 -6.90
C VAL A 21 23.22 -4.28 -6.10
N PRO A 22 24.14 -3.30 -6.05
CA PRO A 22 25.24 -3.30 -5.09
C PRO A 22 24.70 -3.12 -3.66
N GLU A 23 25.25 -3.81 -2.65
CA GLU A 23 24.76 -3.72 -1.25
C GLU A 23 24.68 -2.29 -0.69
N ALA A 24 25.39 -1.33 -1.29
CA ALA A 24 25.36 0.08 -0.93
C ALA A 24 23.99 0.77 -1.14
N ASP A 25 23.06 0.15 -1.88
CA ASP A 25 21.76 0.73 -2.27
C ASP A 25 20.55 0.15 -1.53
N SER A 26 20.77 -0.70 -0.51
CA SER A 26 19.71 -1.24 0.34
C SER A 26 19.15 -0.13 1.24
N VAL A 27 17.86 0.16 1.08
CA VAL A 27 17.19 1.27 1.76
C VAL A 27 16.60 0.82 3.11
N LEU A 28 16.31 -0.47 3.24
CA LEU A 28 15.54 -1.03 4.35
C LEU A 28 16.42 -1.76 5.37
N THR A 29 16.34 -1.33 6.63
CA THR A 29 16.90 -2.07 7.77
C THR A 29 15.81 -2.84 8.50
N THR A 30 16.18 -3.86 9.28
CA THR A 30 15.22 -4.64 10.08
C THR A 30 14.41 -3.75 11.04
N ASP A 31 15.00 -2.70 11.59
CA ASP A 31 14.31 -1.77 12.49
C ASP A 31 13.26 -0.93 11.75
N LYS A 32 13.58 -0.45 10.54
CA LYS A 32 12.58 0.25 9.69
C LYS A 32 11.44 -0.67 9.27
N LEU A 33 11.72 -1.95 9.03
CA LEU A 33 10.68 -2.92 8.72
C LEU A 33 9.75 -3.14 9.93
N ARG A 34 10.29 -3.14 11.16
CA ARG A 34 9.47 -3.22 12.39
C ARG A 34 8.61 -1.98 12.58
N GLU A 35 9.19 -0.80 12.40
CA GLU A 35 8.44 0.47 12.46
C GLU A 35 7.29 0.49 11.44
N LEU A 36 7.54 0.06 10.21
CA LEU A 36 6.52 -0.06 9.18
C LEU A 36 5.41 -1.06 9.57
N ALA A 37 5.78 -2.17 10.20
CA ALA A 37 4.82 -3.15 10.70
C ALA A 37 3.91 -2.59 11.80
N GLU A 38 4.49 -1.81 12.71
CA GLU A 38 3.74 -1.11 13.77
C GLU A 38 2.76 -0.10 13.19
N LEU A 39 3.18 0.69 12.19
CA LEU A 39 2.31 1.63 11.47
C LEU A 39 1.15 0.94 10.76
N CYS A 40 1.35 -0.28 10.26
CA CYS A 40 0.30 -1.09 9.64
C CYS A 40 -0.52 -1.92 10.64
N HIS A 41 -0.22 -1.86 11.94
CA HIS A 41 -0.79 -2.74 12.97
C HIS A 41 -0.65 -4.24 12.66
N LEU A 42 0.48 -4.64 12.07
CA LEU A 42 0.79 -6.03 11.69
C LEU A 42 1.80 -6.64 12.67
N HIS A 43 1.49 -7.85 13.13
CA HIS A 43 2.45 -8.66 13.88
C HIS A 43 3.29 -9.53 12.93
N ILE A 44 4.62 -9.55 13.13
CA ILE A 44 5.56 -10.28 12.30
C ILE A 44 6.45 -11.16 13.18
N ASP A 45 6.45 -12.47 12.91
CA ASP A 45 7.40 -13.40 13.52
C ASP A 45 8.85 -13.09 13.12
N GLU A 46 9.77 -13.15 14.09
CA GLU A 46 11.20 -12.87 13.84
C GLU A 46 11.81 -13.80 12.79
N ALA A 47 11.33 -15.05 12.71
CA ALA A 47 11.77 -16.01 11.70
C ALA A 47 11.44 -15.59 10.26
N ARG A 48 10.40 -14.75 10.07
CA ARG A 48 9.95 -14.28 8.75
C ARG A 48 10.55 -12.94 8.35
N LEU A 49 11.10 -12.18 9.31
CA LEU A 49 11.75 -10.89 9.06
C LEU A 49 12.78 -10.92 7.91
N PRO A 50 13.74 -11.86 7.82
CA PRO A 50 14.76 -11.82 6.78
C PRO A 50 14.19 -12.06 5.37
N GLY A 51 13.16 -12.90 5.26
CA GLY A 51 12.47 -13.12 3.98
C GLY A 51 11.69 -11.88 3.55
N MET A 52 10.95 -11.29 4.49
CA MET A 52 10.10 -10.14 4.20
C MET A 52 10.91 -8.86 3.91
N LEU A 53 12.08 -8.72 4.54
CA LEU A 53 13.01 -7.64 4.20
C LEU A 53 13.42 -7.72 2.72
N ARG A 54 13.76 -8.92 2.22
CA ARG A 54 14.10 -9.12 0.81
C ARG A 54 12.94 -8.78 -0.12
N ASP A 55 11.74 -9.25 0.22
CA ASP A 55 10.56 -9.04 -0.62
C ASP A 55 10.17 -7.55 -0.69
N VAL A 56 10.18 -6.85 0.44
CA VAL A 56 9.87 -5.41 0.49
C VAL A 56 10.96 -4.59 -0.19
N GLU A 57 12.23 -4.92 0.02
CA GLU A 57 13.34 -4.28 -0.69
C GLU A 57 13.16 -4.45 -2.22
N SER A 58 12.79 -5.64 -2.69
CA SER A 58 12.52 -5.88 -4.12
C SER A 58 11.38 -5.01 -4.66
N ILE A 59 10.32 -4.77 -3.89
CA ILE A 59 9.21 -3.89 -4.28
C ILE A 59 9.70 -2.44 -4.35
N ILE A 60 10.46 -1.98 -3.36
CA ILE A 60 11.00 -0.62 -3.33
C ILE A 60 11.94 -0.37 -4.52
N GLN A 61 12.78 -1.33 -4.90
CA GLN A 61 13.65 -1.16 -6.06
C GLN A 61 12.85 -0.99 -7.37
N CYS A 62 11.71 -1.66 -7.53
CA CYS A 62 10.80 -1.42 -8.66
C CYS A 62 10.35 0.05 -8.73
N THR A 63 10.11 0.68 -7.57
CA THR A 63 9.75 2.10 -7.54
C THR A 63 10.88 3.03 -7.96
N LYS A 64 12.16 2.67 -7.74
CA LYS A 64 13.30 3.46 -8.22
C LYS A 64 13.34 3.52 -9.75
N THR A 65 12.95 2.44 -10.43
CA THR A 65 12.83 2.44 -11.90
C THR A 65 11.79 3.45 -12.38
N ILE A 66 10.67 3.59 -11.65
CA ILE A 66 9.63 4.59 -11.95
C ILE A 66 10.16 6.01 -11.73
N GLN A 67 10.96 6.24 -10.68
CA GLN A 67 11.56 7.55 -10.40
C GLN A 67 12.56 8.02 -11.46
N ALA A 68 13.19 7.09 -12.20
CA ALA A 68 14.10 7.42 -13.28
C ALA A 68 13.39 7.90 -14.56
N VAL A 69 12.06 7.83 -14.62
CA VAL A 69 11.27 8.25 -15.77
C VAL A 69 11.01 9.75 -15.73
N THR A 70 11.30 10.43 -16.83
CA THR A 70 10.96 11.85 -16.99
C THR A 70 9.44 12.03 -17.10
N VAL A 71 8.88 12.88 -16.26
CA VAL A 71 7.46 13.29 -16.31
C VAL A 71 7.34 14.46 -17.28
N ASP A 72 6.37 14.41 -18.20
CA ASP A 72 6.06 15.53 -19.10
C ASP A 72 5.52 16.73 -18.31
N GLU A 73 5.89 17.94 -18.72
CA GLU A 73 5.52 19.18 -18.04
C GLU A 73 4.00 19.45 -18.06
N ASN A 74 3.24 18.79 -18.94
CA ASN A 74 1.80 18.98 -19.12
C ASN A 74 0.95 17.87 -18.47
N ILE A 75 1.48 17.15 -17.47
CA ILE A 75 0.69 16.13 -16.76
C ILE A 75 -0.14 16.78 -15.66
N ASP A 76 -1.46 16.75 -15.83
CA ASP A 76 -2.43 17.08 -14.81
C ASP A 76 -2.47 16.02 -13.70
N ASP A 77 -2.81 16.46 -12.50
CA ASP A 77 -2.91 15.59 -11.33
C ASP A 77 -4.02 14.55 -11.49
N LEU A 78 -3.67 13.28 -11.36
CA LEU A 78 -4.56 12.13 -11.59
C LEU A 78 -5.42 11.76 -10.38
N TYR A 79 -5.21 12.39 -9.21
CA TYR A 79 -5.89 11.99 -7.97
C TYR A 79 -7.44 12.02 -8.04
N ALA A 80 -8.02 12.68 -9.04
CA ALA A 80 -9.48 12.72 -9.25
C ALA A 80 -9.84 12.76 -10.75
N LYS A 81 -9.42 11.77 -11.54
CA LYS A 81 -9.99 11.55 -12.88
C LYS A 81 -11.41 10.98 -12.76
N ASP A 82 -12.37 11.83 -12.43
CA ASP A 82 -13.75 11.64 -12.86
C ASP A 82 -13.88 12.33 -14.23
N ASP A 83 -14.47 11.65 -15.21
CA ASP A 83 -14.75 12.21 -16.55
C ASP A 83 -15.84 13.31 -16.51
N GLY A 84 -16.37 13.63 -15.33
CA GLY A 84 -17.21 14.78 -15.08
C GLY A 84 -16.36 15.92 -14.54
N GLU A 85 -16.40 17.07 -15.24
CA GLU A 85 -16.05 18.43 -14.81
C GLU A 85 -15.19 18.57 -13.55
N SER A 86 -14.10 19.35 -13.61
CA SER A 86 -13.31 19.85 -12.47
C SER A 86 -14.14 20.58 -11.39
N GLY A 87 -15.07 19.88 -10.74
CA GLY A 87 -16.33 20.42 -10.29
C GLY A 87 -16.71 19.76 -8.99
N SER A 88 -16.61 20.56 -7.93
CA SER A 88 -17.16 20.39 -6.58
C SER A 88 -17.46 18.96 -6.11
N ALA A 89 -16.80 18.54 -5.02
CA ALA A 89 -17.14 17.33 -4.29
C ALA A 89 -18.66 17.20 -4.08
N PRO A 90 -19.24 15.99 -4.22
CA PRO A 90 -20.68 15.79 -4.09
C PRO A 90 -21.13 16.22 -2.70
N LEU A 91 -22.08 17.16 -2.66
CA LEU A 91 -22.66 17.63 -1.42
C LEU A 91 -23.72 16.63 -0.93
N ARG A 92 -23.62 16.25 0.34
CA ARG A 92 -24.66 15.46 1.02
C ARG A 92 -25.83 16.37 1.39
N GLU A 93 -27.06 15.92 1.18
CA GLU A 93 -28.25 16.62 1.67
C GLU A 93 -28.25 16.69 3.20
N ASP A 94 -28.64 17.85 3.75
CA ASP A 94 -28.71 18.07 5.20
C ASP A 94 -30.02 17.50 5.79
N VAL A 95 -30.10 16.18 5.81
CA VAL A 95 -31.22 15.44 6.39
C VAL A 95 -30.77 14.73 7.66
N VAL A 96 -31.55 14.88 8.73
CA VAL A 96 -31.37 14.13 9.97
C VAL A 96 -31.84 12.69 9.73
N THR A 97 -30.90 11.75 9.79
CA THR A 97 -31.22 10.32 9.84
C THR A 97 -31.21 9.92 11.32
N GLU A 98 -32.37 9.58 11.87
CA GLU A 98 -32.45 9.15 13.27
C GLU A 98 -31.69 7.83 13.48
N GLY A 99 -31.01 7.73 14.63
CA GLY A 99 -30.30 6.54 15.07
C GLY A 99 -31.19 5.57 15.85
N ASN A 100 -30.57 4.81 16.77
CA ASN A 100 -31.18 3.77 17.62
C ASN A 100 -31.38 2.39 16.96
N CYS A 101 -30.42 1.96 16.14
CA CYS A 101 -30.34 0.59 15.61
C CYS A 101 -29.16 -0.19 16.22
N PRO A 102 -29.04 -0.32 17.56
CA PRO A 102 -27.88 -0.95 18.19
C PRO A 102 -27.73 -2.43 17.81
N GLU A 103 -28.85 -3.13 17.60
CA GLU A 103 -28.84 -4.52 17.17
C GLU A 103 -28.26 -4.68 15.75
N ALA A 104 -28.60 -3.77 14.83
CA ALA A 104 -28.08 -3.78 13.47
C ALA A 104 -26.59 -3.41 13.42
N ILE A 105 -26.16 -2.44 14.23
CA ILE A 105 -24.76 -2.01 14.32
C ILE A 105 -23.87 -3.14 14.89
N LEU A 106 -24.36 -3.86 15.90
CA LEU A 106 -23.61 -4.92 16.58
C LEU A 106 -23.81 -6.31 15.96
N ALA A 107 -24.53 -6.43 14.85
CA ALA A 107 -24.82 -7.72 14.22
C ALA A 107 -23.55 -8.43 13.74
N ASN A 108 -22.57 -7.68 13.23
CA ASN A 108 -21.29 -8.19 12.76
C ASN A 108 -20.17 -8.11 13.81
N ALA A 109 -20.47 -7.69 15.04
CA ALA A 109 -19.48 -7.59 16.10
C ALA A 109 -19.06 -8.98 16.57
N ALA A 110 -17.75 -9.25 16.63
CA ALA A 110 -17.22 -10.52 17.11
C ALA A 110 -17.59 -10.78 18.59
N GLU A 111 -17.50 -9.75 19.43
CA GLU A 111 -17.92 -9.81 20.83
C GLU A 111 -18.59 -8.49 21.24
N LYS A 112 -19.73 -8.60 21.93
CA LYS A 112 -20.52 -7.45 22.42
C LYS A 112 -20.89 -7.61 23.88
N VAL A 113 -20.90 -6.50 24.61
CA VAL A 113 -21.38 -6.43 25.99
C VAL A 113 -22.43 -5.33 26.05
N GLY A 114 -23.70 -5.72 26.23
CA GLY A 114 -24.82 -4.78 26.11
C GLY A 114 -24.82 -4.08 24.76
N TYR A 115 -24.73 -2.74 24.79
CA TYR A 115 -24.69 -1.88 23.61
C TYR A 115 -23.27 -1.48 23.17
N TYR A 116 -22.24 -2.20 23.63
CA TYR A 116 -20.83 -1.83 23.41
C TYR A 116 -20.05 -2.93 22.70
N PHE A 117 -19.10 -2.53 21.86
CA PHE A 117 -18.06 -3.42 21.33
C PHE A 117 -17.07 -3.77 22.45
N LYS A 118 -16.80 -5.05 22.65
CA LYS A 118 -15.80 -5.48 23.62
C LYS A 118 -14.42 -5.48 22.97
N VAL A 119 -13.48 -4.76 23.59
CA VAL A 119 -12.08 -4.66 23.15
C VAL A 119 -11.18 -4.98 24.35
N PRO A 120 -10.10 -5.76 24.18
CA PRO A 120 -9.14 -5.99 25.24
C PRO A 120 -8.49 -4.67 25.67
N LYS A 121 -8.42 -4.44 26.98
CA LYS A 121 -7.69 -3.29 27.52
C LYS A 121 -6.20 -3.58 27.40
N VAL A 122 -5.51 -2.82 26.55
CA VAL A 122 -4.05 -2.86 26.46
C VAL A 122 -3.50 -1.89 27.50
N LEU A 123 -2.81 -2.41 28.52
CA LEU A 123 -1.93 -1.61 29.36
C LEU A 123 -0.56 -1.64 28.67
N GLN A 124 -0.02 -0.49 28.31
CA GLN A 124 1.38 -0.38 27.89
C GLN A 124 2.24 -0.31 29.16
N ASP A 125 3.28 -1.14 29.25
CA ASP A 125 4.46 -0.88 30.10
C ASP A 125 5.34 0.20 29.44
#